data_AF-A0A352EFZ3-F1
#
_entry.id   AF-A0A352EFZ3-F1
#
_cell.length_a   1.000
_cell.length_b   1.000
_cell.length_c   1.000
_cell.angle_alpha   90.00
_cell.angle_beta   90.00
_cell.angle_gamma   90.00
#
_symmetry.space_group_name_H-M   'P 1'
#
loop_
_entity.id
_entity.type
_entity.pdbx_description
1 polymer ?
#
loop_
_entity_poly.entity_id
_entity_poly.type
_entity_poly.pdbx_seq_one_letter_code
_entity_poly.pdbx_strand_id
1 'polypeptide(L)'
;MNPTIRLVLGDQLNPLHSWYTTTSKNITYVFIECKEEASYAPHHIQKVVGIFTSMRDFAQRLRDQGHQVWYHHILDSTAAELSSILYSACQEIGSSSVVCQEPDEYRVKQYLQKLNS
;
A
#
# COMPACT_ATOMS: atom_id res chain seq x y z
N MET A 1 21.83 2.75 5.95
CA MET A 1 21.02 2.83 4.71
C MET A 1 19.66 3.36 5.11
N ASN A 2 19.08 4.28 4.35
CA ASN A 2 17.75 4.83 4.67
C ASN A 2 16.69 3.78 4.30
N PRO A 3 15.70 3.49 5.16
CA PRO A 3 14.63 2.55 4.82
C PRO A 3 13.86 3.04 3.58
N THR A 4 13.36 2.12 2.76
CA THR A 4 12.55 2.42 1.57
C THR A 4 11.17 1.80 1.74
N ILE A 5 10.14 2.60 1.52
CA ILE A 5 8.76 2.15 1.49
C ILE A 5 8.38 1.78 0.07
N ARG A 6 7.77 0.61 -0.10
CA ARG A 6 7.10 0.19 -1.34
C ARG A 6 5.59 0.16 -1.10
N LEU A 7 4.88 1.14 -1.63
CA LEU A 7 3.42 1.16 -1.56
C LEU A 7 2.85 0.13 -2.55
N VAL A 8 1.97 -0.74 -2.06
CA VAL A 8 1.27 -1.75 -2.86
C VAL A 8 -0.22 -1.48 -2.82
N LEU A 9 -0.81 -1.24 -3.99
CA LEU A 9 -2.24 -0.98 -4.15
C LEU A 9 -3.03 -2.29 -4.37
N GLY A 10 -4.35 -2.23 -4.20
CA GLY A 10 -5.23 -3.40 -4.24
C GLY A 10 -5.34 -4.09 -5.61
N ASP A 11 -4.98 -3.40 -6.69
CA ASP A 11 -4.88 -3.88 -8.07
C ASP A 11 -3.50 -4.49 -8.40
N GLN A 12 -2.48 -4.29 -7.55
CA GLN A 12 -1.08 -4.65 -7.81
C GLN A 12 -0.63 -5.98 -7.17
N LEU A 13 -1.58 -6.85 -6.82
CA LEU A 13 -1.35 -8.08 -6.04
C LEU A 13 -0.80 -9.25 -6.88
N ASN A 14 0.30 -9.01 -7.61
CA ASN A 14 0.97 -9.99 -8.45
C ASN A 14 2.22 -10.58 -7.74
N PRO A 15 2.20 -11.85 -7.28
CA PRO A 15 3.33 -12.46 -6.58
C PRO A 15 4.57 -12.65 -7.46
N LEU A 16 4.45 -12.60 -8.78
CA LEU A 16 5.56 -12.77 -9.72
C LEU A 16 6.31 -11.46 -10.02
N HIS A 17 5.87 -10.34 -9.44
CA HIS A 17 6.53 -9.05 -9.66
C HIS A 17 7.95 -9.04 -9.07
N SER A 18 8.88 -8.37 -9.76
CA SER A 18 10.31 -8.34 -9.41
C SER A 18 10.59 -7.85 -8.00
N TRP A 19 9.70 -7.00 -7.45
CA TRP A 19 9.79 -6.53 -6.06
C TRP A 19 9.92 -7.66 -5.06
N TYR A 20 9.17 -8.75 -5.24
CA TYR A 20 9.02 -9.80 -4.23
C TYR A 20 10.05 -10.93 -4.37
N THR A 21 10.94 -10.85 -5.37
CA THR A 21 11.96 -11.88 -5.67
C THR A 21 13.03 -12.01 -4.61
N THR A 22 13.31 -10.94 -3.86
CA THR A 22 14.35 -10.90 -2.84
C THR A 22 13.88 -10.16 -1.61
N THR A 23 14.23 -10.68 -0.43
CA THR A 23 13.95 -10.04 0.85
C THR A 23 15.07 -9.07 1.20
N SER A 24 14.72 -7.86 1.68
CA SER A 24 15.68 -6.88 2.17
C SER A 24 15.18 -6.27 3.47
N LYS A 25 16.06 -6.16 4.47
CA LYS A 25 15.73 -5.52 5.75
C LYS A 25 15.54 -4.01 5.66
N ASN A 26 15.92 -3.41 4.52
CA ASN A 26 15.76 -1.98 4.28
C ASN A 26 14.47 -1.65 3.54
N ILE A 27 13.67 -2.64 3.15
CA ILE A 27 12.46 -2.44 2.35
C ILE A 27 11.26 -2.85 3.18
N THR A 28 10.31 -1.94 3.32
CA THR A 28 9.01 -2.21 3.94
C THR A 28 7.91 -2.06 2.90
N TYR A 29 7.11 -3.11 2.73
CA TYR A 29 5.90 -3.06 1.90
C TYR A 29 4.76 -2.47 2.71
N VAL A 30 4.12 -1.44 2.18
CA VAL A 30 3.02 -0.73 2.82
C VAL A 30 1.73 -1.05 2.07
N PHE A 31 0.74 -1.54 2.81
CA PHE A 31 -0.63 -1.77 2.34
C PHE A 31 -1.57 -0.90 3.15
N ILE A 32 -2.48 -0.19 2.48
CA ILE A 32 -3.42 0.73 3.13
C ILE A 32 -4.83 0.44 2.62
N GLU A 33 -5.73 0.06 3.53
CA GLU A 33 -7.17 0.09 3.28
C GLU A 33 -7.69 1.49 3.66
N CYS A 34 -8.23 2.27 2.71
CA CYS A 34 -8.78 3.60 3.00
C CYS A 34 -10.20 3.77 2.43
N LYS A 35 -10.95 4.72 3.01
CA LYS A 35 -12.34 5.01 2.61
C LYS A 35 -12.42 5.70 1.26
N GLU A 36 -11.46 6.57 0.94
CA GLU A 36 -11.43 7.34 -0.31
C GLU A 36 -11.46 6.42 -1.54
N GLU A 37 -10.59 5.41 -1.60
CA GLU A 37 -10.56 4.44 -2.71
C GLU A 37 -11.79 3.51 -2.72
N ALA A 38 -12.37 3.21 -1.56
CA ALA A 38 -13.59 2.42 -1.45
C ALA A 38 -14.87 3.19 -1.83
N SER A 39 -14.83 4.52 -1.91
CA SER A 39 -16.00 5.39 -2.13
C SER A 39 -15.96 6.21 -3.42
N TYR A 40 -14.87 6.15 -4.19
CA TYR A 40 -14.68 6.94 -5.42
C TYR A 40 -15.70 6.64 -6.54
N ALA A 41 -16.31 5.46 -6.55
CA ALA A 41 -17.48 5.13 -7.36
C ALA A 41 -18.45 4.30 -6.50
N PRO A 42 -19.72 4.11 -6.90
CA PRO A 42 -20.62 3.15 -6.24
C PRO A 42 -20.11 1.73 -6.52
N HIS A 43 -18.99 1.36 -5.90
CA HIS A 43 -18.45 0.03 -5.95
C HIS A 43 -19.35 -0.85 -5.09
N HIS A 44 -19.82 -1.94 -5.69
CA HIS A 44 -20.56 -2.96 -4.97
C HIS A 44 -19.73 -3.43 -3.77
N ILE A 45 -20.34 -3.54 -2.59
CA ILE A 45 -19.64 -3.86 -1.32
C ILE A 45 -18.76 -5.13 -1.46
N GLN A 46 -19.22 -6.11 -2.24
CA GLN A 46 -18.45 -7.34 -2.51
C GLN A 46 -17.11 -7.08 -3.22
N LYS A 47 -17.03 -6.08 -4.12
CA LYS A 47 -15.79 -5.70 -4.79
C LYS A 47 -14.77 -5.19 -3.78
N VAL A 48 -15.19 -4.27 -2.89
CA VAL A 48 -14.32 -3.69 -1.86
C VAL A 48 -13.84 -4.76 -0.89
N VAL A 49 -14.75 -5.61 -0.39
CA VAL A 49 -14.42 -6.72 0.50
C VAL A 49 -13.46 -7.71 -0.18
N GLY A 50 -13.67 -8.01 -1.46
CA GLY A 50 -12.80 -8.89 -2.24
C GLY A 50 -11.38 -8.34 -2.38
N ILE A 51 -11.25 -7.03 -2.66
CA ILE A 51 -9.94 -6.36 -2.74
C ILE A 51 -9.24 -6.41 -1.39
N PHE A 52 -9.90 -6.02 -0.30
CA PHE A 52 -9.28 -6.03 1.03
C PHE A 52 -8.90 -7.43 1.48
N THR A 53 -9.73 -8.43 1.23
CA THR A 53 -9.39 -9.83 1.54
C THR A 53 -8.14 -10.26 0.79
N SER A 54 -8.06 -9.94 -0.50
CA SER A 54 -6.88 -10.24 -1.33
C SER A 54 -5.63 -9.51 -0.85
N MET A 55 -5.75 -8.23 -0.45
CA MET A 55 -4.64 -7.45 0.10
C MET A 55 -4.11 -8.05 1.41
N ARG A 56 -5.00 -8.44 2.32
CA ARG A 56 -4.65 -9.07 3.60
C ARG A 56 -3.90 -10.38 3.38
N ASP A 57 -4.45 -11.26 2.52
CA ASP A 57 -3.82 -12.54 2.19
C ASP A 57 -2.45 -12.34 1.54
N PHE A 58 -2.33 -11.38 0.64
CA PHE A 58 -1.07 -11.08 -0.02
C PHE A 58 -0.03 -10.53 0.95
N ALA A 59 -0.42 -9.60 1.81
CA ALA A 59 0.43 -9.06 2.87
C ALA A 59 0.92 -10.17 3.83
N GLN A 60 0.03 -11.09 4.22
CA GLN A 60 0.41 -12.23 5.05
C GLN A 60 1.42 -13.14 4.35
N ARG A 61 1.17 -13.49 3.08
CA ARG A 61 2.11 -14.29 2.28
C ARG A 61 3.49 -13.65 2.18
N LEU A 62 3.57 -12.32 2.04
CA LEU A 62 4.85 -11.60 2.03
C LEU A 62 5.57 -11.70 3.38
N ARG A 63 4.84 -11.59 4.51
CA ARG A 63 5.41 -11.79 5.85
C ARG A 63 5.95 -13.20 6.02
N ASP A 64 5.19 -14.21 5.59
CA ASP A 64 5.60 -15.62 5.68
C ASP A 64 6.86 -15.92 4.84
N GLN A 65 7.07 -15.16 3.76
CA GLN A 65 8.28 -15.19 2.93
C GLN A 65 9.46 -14.39 3.51
N GLY A 66 9.30 -13.73 4.66
CA GLY A 66 10.35 -12.97 5.34
C GLY A 66 10.48 -11.50 4.91
N HIS A 67 9.52 -10.96 4.14
CA HIS A 67 9.47 -9.53 3.82
C HIS A 67 8.94 -8.72 5.01
N GLN A 68 9.37 -7.46 5.13
CA GLN A 68 8.79 -6.53 6.11
C GLN A 68 7.52 -5.93 5.54
N VAL A 69 6.43 -5.99 6.30
CA VAL A 69 5.11 -5.52 5.86
C VAL A 69 4.47 -4.67 6.94
N TRP A 70 4.15 -3.43 6.58
CA TRP A 70 3.31 -2.53 7.36
C TRP A 70 1.93 -2.49 6.71
N TYR A 71 0.88 -2.66 7.52
CA TYR A 71 -0.48 -2.80 7.01
C TYR A 71 -1.43 -1.93 7.84
N HIS A 72 -2.26 -1.15 7.16
CA HIS A 72 -3.34 -0.37 7.78
C HIS A 72 -4.70 -0.93 7.38
N HIS A 73 -5.48 -1.39 8.35
CA HIS A 73 -6.87 -1.75 8.13
C HIS A 73 -7.77 -0.51 8.15
N ILE A 74 -8.87 -0.56 7.39
CA ILE A 74 -9.79 0.58 7.23
C ILE A 74 -10.45 1.03 8.55
N LEU A 75 -10.39 0.20 9.58
CA LEU A 75 -10.95 0.46 10.91
C LEU A 75 -9.89 0.88 11.95
N ASP A 76 -8.60 0.90 11.58
CA ASP A 76 -7.50 1.18 12.52
C ASP A 76 -7.35 2.69 12.81
N SER A 77 -7.87 3.56 11.94
CA SER A 77 -7.87 5.00 12.19
C SER A 77 -9.11 5.71 11.64
N THR A 78 -9.32 6.94 12.10
CA THR A 78 -10.34 7.84 11.55
C THR A 78 -9.86 8.54 10.27
N ALA A 79 -8.59 8.43 9.91
CA ALA A 79 -8.05 9.03 8.70
C ALA A 79 -8.67 8.36 7.47
N ALA A 80 -9.25 9.17 6.58
CA ALA A 80 -9.94 8.66 5.39
C ALA A 80 -9.03 8.59 4.16
N GLU A 81 -7.99 9.44 4.12
CA GLU A 81 -7.16 9.70 2.95
C GLU A 81 -5.88 8.87 2.95
N LEU A 82 -5.51 8.40 1.75
CA LEU A 82 -4.31 7.58 1.55
C LEU A 82 -3.02 8.32 1.95
N SER A 83 -2.88 9.60 1.61
CA SER A 83 -1.70 10.44 1.92
C SER A 83 -1.45 10.55 3.42
N SER A 84 -2.50 10.76 4.20
CA SER A 84 -2.41 10.96 5.65
C SER A 84 -1.93 9.68 6.35
N ILE A 85 -2.45 8.53 5.92
CA ILE A 85 -2.06 7.22 6.43
C ILE A 85 -0.63 6.90 6.00
N LEU A 86 -0.29 7.13 4.72
CA LEU A 86 1.05 6.91 4.19
C LEU A 86 2.10 7.80 4.87
N TYR A 87 1.79 9.06 5.13
CA TYR A 87 2.65 9.96 5.88
C TYR A 87 2.93 9.42 7.29
N SER A 88 1.89 8.91 7.96
CA SER A 88 2.03 8.30 9.28
C SER A 88 2.94 7.05 9.23
N ALA A 89 2.78 6.22 8.21
CA ALA A 89 3.66 5.07 7.97
C ALA A 89 5.12 5.51 7.72
N CYS A 90 5.35 6.57 6.94
CA CYS A 90 6.68 7.13 6.72
C CYS A 90 7.36 7.56 8.03
N GLN A 91 6.61 8.20 8.94
CA GLN A 91 7.12 8.60 10.25
C GLN A 91 7.45 7.39 11.13
N GLU A 92 6.57 6.39 11.17
CA GLU A 92 6.76 5.18 11.99
C GLU A 92 7.95 4.34 11.51
N ILE A 93 8.10 4.18 10.19
CA ILE A 93 9.18 3.43 9.56
C ILE A 93 10.50 4.23 9.56
N GLY A 94 10.43 5.56 9.70
CA GLY A 94 11.59 6.44 9.60
C GLY A 94 12.13 6.54 8.16
N SER A 95 11.24 6.46 7.16
CA SER A 95 11.60 6.55 5.75
C SER A 95 11.11 7.85 5.13
N SER A 96 11.96 8.48 4.32
CA SER A 96 11.61 9.59 3.44
C SER A 96 11.49 9.19 1.97
N SER A 97 11.59 7.89 1.65
CA SER A 97 11.60 7.38 0.28
C SER A 97 10.44 6.41 0.08
N VAL A 98 9.46 6.84 -0.71
CA VAL A 98 8.32 6.02 -1.12
C VAL A 98 8.46 5.70 -2.60
N VAL A 99 8.38 4.41 -2.94
CA VAL A 99 8.38 3.92 -4.32
C VAL A 99 7.04 3.24 -4.58
N CYS A 100 6.45 3.53 -5.73
CA CYS A 100 5.17 2.96 -6.16
C CYS A 100 5.36 2.23 -7.49
N GLN A 101 4.58 1.17 -7.73
CA GLN A 101 4.37 0.66 -9.08
C GLN A 101 3.50 1.67 -9.85
N GLU A 102 3.62 1.71 -11.18
CA GLU A 102 2.79 2.59 -12.00
C GLU A 102 1.32 2.22 -11.79
N PRO A 103 0.47 3.16 -11.32
CA PRO A 103 -0.94 2.88 -11.09
C PRO A 103 -1.71 2.90 -12.41
N ASP A 104 -2.74 2.07 -12.51
CA ASP A 104 -3.59 1.96 -13.71
C ASP A 104 -4.46 3.22 -13.94
N GLU A 105 -4.67 4.04 -12.89
CA GLU A 105 -5.40 5.30 -12.97
C GLU A 105 -4.48 6.52 -13.02
N TYR A 106 -4.68 7.38 -14.03
CA TYR A 106 -3.96 8.65 -14.17
C TYR A 106 -4.13 9.58 -12.95
N ARG A 107 -5.31 9.56 -12.30
CA ARG A 107 -5.58 10.31 -11.05
C ARG A 107 -4.62 9.90 -9.93
N VAL A 108 -4.45 8.60 -9.70
CA VAL A 108 -3.55 8.06 -8.67
C VAL A 108 -2.10 8.41 -9.01
N LYS A 109 -1.72 8.37 -10.29
CA LYS A 109 -0.40 8.82 -10.75
C LYS A 109 -0.15 10.29 -10.39
N GLN A 110 -1.10 11.19 -10.66
CA GLN A 110 -0.99 12.61 -10.31
C GLN A 110 -0.92 12.84 -8.79
N TYR A 111 -1.67 12.06 -8.01
CA TYR A 111 -1.67 12.13 -6.56
C TYR A 111 -0.31 11.73 -5.97
N LEU A 112 0.26 10.62 -6.43
CA LEU A 112 1.59 10.15 -6.01
C LEU A 112 2.71 11.11 -6.42
N GLN A 113 2.59 11.76 -7.59
CA GLN A 113 3.55 12.80 -8.02
C GLN A 113 3.61 13.99 -7.04
N LYS A 114 2.46 14.40 -6.48
CA LYS A 114 2.41 15.48 -5.48
C LYS A 114 3.00 15.12 -4.12
N LEU A 115 3.09 13.83 -3.80
CA LEU A 115 3.71 13.35 -2.55
C LEU A 115 5.24 13.31 -2.63
N ASN A 116 5.80 13.30 -3.83
CA ASN A 116 7.25 13.28 -4.08
C ASN A 116 7.85 14.68 -4.33
N SER A 117 7.01 15.73 -4.32
CA SER A 117 7.38 17.14 -4.51
C SER A 117 7.30 17.91 -3.19
#